data_AF-A0A3A8Y729-F1
#
_entry.id   AF-A0A3A8Y729-F1
#
_cell.length_a   1.000
_cell.length_b   1.000
_cell.length_c   1.000
_cell.angle_alpha   90.00
_cell.angle_beta   90.00
_cell.angle_gamma   90.00
#
_symmetry.space_group_name_H-M   'P 1'
#
loop_
_entity.id
_entity.type
_entity.pdbx_description
1 polymer ?
#
loop_
_entity_poly.entity_id
_entity_poly.type
_entity_poly.pdbx_seq_one_letter_code
_entity_poly.pdbx_strand_id
1 'polypeptide(L)'
;MKNMESENFLNQKMINDEAEAKYITYGELTQKVGTMLLCNEIDERYRNFIDTKYKHSNEISQEEINLLLNTYQWYIITNEAAEYLQKETDEAVYYDKELNVYAWGIGTDDMNTDWRNEPSTVKAE
;
A
#
# COMPACT_ATOMS: atom_id res chain seq x y z
N MET A 1 -26.50 17.52 30.06
CA MET A 1 -26.59 16.12 29.58
C MET A 1 -26.17 16.14 28.12
N LYS A 2 -25.00 15.60 27.78
CA LYS A 2 -24.56 15.48 26.38
C LYS A 2 -25.52 14.51 25.69
N ASN A 3 -26.04 14.88 24.51
CA ASN A 3 -27.04 14.11 23.78
C ASN A 3 -26.43 12.78 23.34
N MET A 4 -26.65 11.75 24.14
CA MET A 4 -26.25 10.36 23.91
C MET A 4 -26.70 9.85 22.52
N GLU A 5 -27.81 10.38 22.01
CA GLU A 5 -28.33 10.08 20.66
C GLU A 5 -27.44 10.64 19.53
N SER A 6 -26.82 11.81 19.72
CA SER A 6 -25.92 12.41 18.74
C SER A 6 -24.54 11.73 18.70
N GLU A 7 -24.05 11.28 19.85
CA GLU A 7 -22.81 10.48 19.94
C GLU A 7 -23.03 9.07 19.36
N ASN A 8 -24.19 8.45 19.59
CA ASN A 8 -24.55 7.18 18.96
C ASN A 8 -24.67 7.30 17.45
N PHE A 9 -25.29 8.37 16.93
CA PHE A 9 -25.40 8.58 15.48
C PHE A 9 -24.04 8.83 14.82
N LEU A 10 -23.15 9.61 15.45
CA LEU A 10 -21.79 9.80 14.94
C LEU A 10 -20.98 8.51 15.01
N ASN A 11 -21.05 7.75 16.11
CA ASN A 11 -20.35 6.47 16.22
C ASN A 11 -20.87 5.45 15.21
N GLN A 12 -22.18 5.40 15.01
CA GLN A 12 -22.80 4.47 14.06
C GLN A 12 -22.54 4.89 12.61
N LYS A 13 -22.43 6.20 12.35
CA LYS A 13 -21.96 6.72 11.07
C LYS A 13 -20.48 6.43 10.85
N MET A 14 -19.60 6.58 11.83
CA MET A 14 -18.18 6.21 11.70
C MET A 14 -18.00 4.69 11.53
N ILE A 15 -18.76 3.87 12.24
CA ILE A 15 -18.77 2.40 12.07
C ILE A 15 -19.27 2.02 10.67
N ASN A 16 -20.27 2.74 10.15
CA ASN A 16 -20.77 2.52 8.78
C ASN A 16 -19.84 3.10 7.71
N ASP A 17 -19.10 4.17 7.99
CA ASP A 17 -18.10 4.73 7.08
C ASP A 17 -16.81 3.87 7.10
N GLU A 18 -16.55 3.12 8.19
CA GLU A 18 -15.54 2.05 8.30
C GLU A 18 -15.98 0.70 7.65
N ALA A 19 -17.27 0.55 7.33
CA ALA A 19 -17.85 -0.60 6.63
C ALA A 19 -18.30 -0.18 5.22
N GLU A 20 -17.49 -0.22 4.17
CA GLU A 20 -16.92 -1.43 3.57
C GLU A 20 -15.64 -1.06 2.80
N ALA A 21 -14.50 -0.89 3.48
CA ALA A 21 -13.26 -1.17 2.78
C ALA A 21 -13.29 -2.66 2.43
N LYS A 22 -13.41 -2.99 1.13
CA LYS A 22 -13.34 -4.38 0.67
C LYS A 22 -11.87 -4.80 0.81
N TYR A 23 -11.55 -5.48 1.90
CA TYR A 23 -10.22 -6.04 2.06
C TYR A 23 -10.08 -7.30 1.21
N ILE A 24 -8.94 -7.41 0.53
CA ILE A 24 -8.46 -8.67 -0.06
C ILE A 24 -7.14 -8.99 0.61
N THR A 25 -6.79 -10.27 0.69
CA THR A 25 -5.44 -10.63 1.14
C THR A 25 -4.42 -10.35 0.05
N TYR A 26 -3.16 -10.12 0.41
CA TYR A 26 -2.09 -10.07 -0.60
C TYR A 26 -2.01 -11.38 -1.41
N GLY A 27 -2.31 -12.53 -0.81
CA GLY A 27 -2.39 -13.81 -1.51
C GLY A 27 -3.45 -13.83 -2.62
N GLU A 28 -4.59 -13.17 -2.43
CA GLU A 28 -5.62 -13.00 -3.47
C GLU A 28 -5.23 -11.92 -4.48
N LEU A 29 -4.64 -10.82 -4.02
CA LEU A 29 -4.19 -9.72 -4.88
C LEU A 29 -3.10 -10.17 -5.86
N THR A 30 -2.14 -10.95 -5.39
CA THR A 30 -1.06 -11.50 -6.22
C THR A 30 -1.57 -12.42 -7.33
N GLN A 31 -2.69 -13.12 -7.13
CA GLN A 31 -3.34 -13.89 -8.21
C GLN A 31 -3.88 -13.00 -9.33
N LYS A 32 -4.33 -11.78 -8.99
CA LYS A 32 -4.81 -10.80 -9.97
C LYS A 32 -3.66 -10.08 -10.67
N VAL A 33 -2.60 -9.75 -9.93
CA VAL A 33 -1.37 -9.14 -10.45
C VAL A 33 -0.64 -10.11 -11.40
N GLY A 34 -0.65 -11.41 -11.09
CA GLY A 34 -0.08 -12.44 -11.95
C GLY A 34 1.44 -12.56 -11.79
N THR A 35 2.20 -12.32 -12.87
CA THR A 35 3.65 -12.55 -12.86
C THR A 35 4.37 -11.44 -12.10
N MET A 36 5.19 -11.85 -11.13
CA MET A 36 5.96 -10.96 -10.28
C MET A 36 7.38 -11.51 -10.12
N LEU A 37 8.39 -10.64 -10.13
CA LEU A 37 9.78 -11.03 -9.92
C LEU A 37 10.28 -10.45 -8.60
N LEU A 38 10.64 -11.31 -7.64
CA LEU A 38 11.19 -10.88 -6.36
C LEU A 38 12.48 -10.06 -6.57
N CYS A 39 12.54 -8.86 -6.01
CA CYS A 39 13.61 -7.89 -6.22
C CYS A 39 13.90 -7.05 -4.98
N ASN A 40 14.07 -7.68 -3.81
CA ASN A 40 14.26 -6.96 -2.54
C ASN A 40 15.45 -5.99 -2.52
N GLU A 41 16.48 -6.22 -3.33
CA GLU A 41 17.64 -5.30 -3.44
C GLU A 41 17.26 -3.91 -4.00
N ILE A 42 16.09 -3.77 -4.63
CA ILE A 42 15.60 -2.46 -5.09
C ILE A 42 15.21 -1.53 -3.92
N ASP A 43 15.02 -2.08 -2.73
CA ASP A 43 14.68 -1.34 -1.51
C ASP A 43 15.69 -0.23 -1.21
N GLU A 44 16.99 -0.50 -1.33
CA GLU A 44 18.04 0.49 -1.07
C GLU A 44 17.92 1.69 -2.01
N ARG A 45 17.53 1.44 -3.26
CA ARG A 45 17.32 2.46 -4.27
C ARG A 45 16.11 3.33 -3.96
N TYR A 46 15.01 2.74 -3.50
CA TYR A 46 13.83 3.50 -3.07
C TYR A 46 14.08 4.27 -1.78
N ARG A 47 14.78 3.69 -0.80
CA ARG A 47 15.19 4.40 0.42
C ARG A 47 16.05 5.61 0.10
N ASN A 48 17.03 5.48 -0.79
CA ASN A 48 17.87 6.60 -1.21
C ASN A 48 17.07 7.70 -1.92
N PHE A 49 16.07 7.33 -2.74
CA PHE A 49 15.16 8.27 -3.39
C PHE A 49 14.33 9.07 -2.37
N ILE A 50 13.72 8.40 -1.38
CA ILE A 50 12.97 9.04 -0.30
C ILE A 50 13.87 9.95 0.50
N ASP A 51 15.05 9.46 0.91
CA ASP A 51 15.95 10.21 1.77
C ASP A 51 16.40 11.51 1.08
N THR A 52 16.60 11.45 -0.25
CA THR A 52 16.89 12.63 -1.09
C THR A 52 15.68 13.55 -1.20
N LYS A 53 14.48 13.04 -1.50
CA LYS A 53 13.26 13.86 -1.65
C LYS A 53 12.82 14.49 -0.34
N TYR A 54 12.77 13.72 0.73
CA TYR A 54 12.38 14.15 2.07
C TYR A 54 13.32 15.25 2.59
N LYS A 55 14.65 15.03 2.50
CA LYS A 55 15.64 16.02 2.97
C LYS A 55 15.63 17.34 2.20
N HIS A 56 15.17 17.35 0.94
CA HIS A 56 15.35 18.50 0.06
C HIS A 56 14.07 19.21 -0.37
N SER A 57 12.90 18.58 -0.23
CA SER A 57 11.69 19.11 -0.88
C SER A 57 10.42 19.06 -0.03
N ASN A 58 10.38 18.31 1.09
CA ASN A 58 9.14 18.02 1.83
C ASN A 58 7.99 17.54 0.91
N GLU A 59 8.30 16.94 -0.25
CA GLU A 59 7.32 16.54 -1.27
C GLU A 59 6.72 15.14 -1.04
N ILE A 60 7.03 14.48 0.07
CA ILE A 60 6.53 13.13 0.39
C ILE A 60 5.75 13.16 1.70
N SER A 61 4.59 12.53 1.73
CA SER A 61 3.73 12.49 2.93
C SER A 61 4.26 11.51 3.98
N GLN A 62 3.80 11.64 5.23
CA GLN A 62 4.19 10.71 6.30
C GLN A 62 3.65 9.30 6.04
N GLU A 63 2.48 9.19 5.41
CA GLU A 63 1.87 7.92 5.00
C GLU A 63 2.73 7.20 3.97
N GLU A 64 3.23 7.91 2.96
CA GLU A 64 4.15 7.33 1.96
C GLU A 64 5.46 6.84 2.60
N ILE A 65 6.01 7.60 3.55
CA ILE A 65 7.21 7.18 4.31
C ILE A 65 6.92 5.91 5.12
N ASN A 66 5.80 5.87 5.84
CA ASN A 66 5.45 4.72 6.68
C ASN A 66 5.22 3.46 5.86
N LEU A 67 4.53 3.58 4.72
CA LEU A 67 4.30 2.49 3.76
C LEU A 67 5.63 1.89 3.29
N LEU A 68 6.60 2.75 2.96
CA LEU A 68 7.94 2.33 2.51
C LEU A 68 8.77 1.72 3.65
N LEU A 69 8.70 2.27 4.86
CA LEU A 69 9.40 1.72 6.03
C LEU A 69 8.84 0.35 6.43
N ASN A 70 7.55 0.12 6.22
CA ASN A 70 6.86 -1.13 6.52
C ASN A 70 6.82 -2.09 5.33
N THR A 71 7.47 -1.75 4.21
CA THR A 71 7.56 -2.66 3.05
C THR A 71 8.49 -3.83 3.37
N TYR A 72 7.95 -5.04 3.27
CA TYR A 72 8.61 -6.30 3.56
C TYR A 72 9.27 -6.92 2.33
N GLN A 73 8.60 -6.87 1.18
CA GLN A 73 9.08 -7.45 -0.07
C GLN A 73 8.80 -6.54 -1.24
N TRP A 74 9.74 -6.54 -2.19
CA TRP A 74 9.62 -5.81 -3.44
C TRP A 74 9.53 -6.77 -4.61
N TYR A 75 8.62 -6.46 -5.53
CA TYR A 75 8.41 -7.22 -6.75
C TYR A 75 8.44 -6.34 -7.98
N ILE A 76 9.19 -6.72 -9.01
CA ILE A 76 9.02 -6.14 -10.35
C ILE A 76 7.76 -6.72 -10.97
N ILE A 77 6.92 -5.85 -11.52
CA ILE A 77 5.64 -6.17 -12.13
C ILE A 77 5.52 -5.57 -13.53
N THR A 78 4.54 -6.04 -14.31
CA THR A 78 4.26 -5.47 -15.63
C THR A 78 3.56 -4.12 -15.52
N ASN A 79 3.52 -3.37 -16.63
CA ASN A 79 2.80 -2.10 -16.67
C ASN A 79 1.29 -2.29 -16.41
N GLU A 80 0.69 -3.33 -16.97
CA GLU A 80 -0.74 -3.64 -16.79
C GLU A 80 -1.06 -3.96 -15.33
N ALA A 81 -0.17 -4.68 -14.64
CA ALA A 81 -0.31 -4.95 -13.22
C ALA A 81 -0.20 -3.67 -12.38
N ALA A 82 0.73 -2.76 -12.74
CA ALA A 82 0.87 -1.48 -12.07
C ALA A 82 -0.38 -0.60 -12.25
N GLU A 83 -0.90 -0.53 -13.48
CA GLU A 83 -2.15 0.19 -13.78
C GLU A 83 -3.32 -0.36 -12.97
N TYR A 84 -3.45 -1.70 -12.87
CA TYR A 84 -4.46 -2.35 -12.06
C TYR A 84 -4.33 -1.96 -10.58
N LEU A 85 -3.16 -2.12 -9.98
CA LEU A 85 -2.93 -1.81 -8.58
C LEU A 85 -3.20 -0.34 -8.28
N GLN A 86 -2.69 0.59 -9.09
CA GLN A 86 -2.89 2.02 -8.88
C GLN A 86 -4.36 2.43 -9.00
N LYS A 87 -5.13 1.74 -9.86
CA LYS A 87 -6.55 2.02 -10.07
C LYS A 87 -7.42 1.44 -8.96
N GLU A 88 -7.14 0.20 -8.54
CA GLU A 88 -8.05 -0.59 -7.72
C GLU A 88 -7.63 -0.66 -6.25
N THR A 89 -6.41 -0.27 -5.90
CA THR A 89 -5.85 -0.40 -4.55
C THR A 89 -5.07 0.83 -4.13
N ASP A 90 -4.74 0.93 -2.84
CA ASP A 90 -3.83 1.95 -2.29
C ASP A 90 -2.39 1.42 -2.14
N GLU A 91 -2.04 0.40 -2.93
CA GLU A 91 -0.74 -0.26 -2.85
C GLU A 91 0.44 0.61 -3.26
N ALA A 92 1.60 0.28 -2.69
CA ALA A 92 2.87 0.97 -2.91
C ALA A 92 3.47 0.61 -4.28
N VAL A 93 3.06 1.30 -5.36
CA VAL A 93 3.55 1.05 -6.72
C VAL A 93 4.42 2.20 -7.23
N TYR A 94 5.66 1.89 -7.57
CA TYR A 94 6.66 2.86 -8.01
C TYR A 94 7.19 2.55 -9.41
N TYR A 95 7.34 3.59 -10.22
CA TYR A 95 8.01 3.51 -11.51
C TYR A 95 9.48 3.91 -11.40
N ASP A 96 10.39 3.00 -11.75
CA ASP A 96 11.81 3.31 -11.88
C ASP A 96 12.14 3.71 -13.32
N LYS A 97 12.42 5.00 -13.52
CA LYS A 97 12.72 5.55 -14.85
C LYS A 97 14.05 5.08 -15.45
N GLU A 98 15.05 4.71 -14.64
CA GLU A 98 16.37 4.33 -15.17
C GLU A 98 16.39 2.86 -15.57
N LEU A 99 15.69 2.03 -14.80
CA LEU A 99 15.51 0.61 -15.10
C LEU A 99 14.33 0.35 -16.05
N ASN A 100 13.44 1.33 -16.21
CA ASN A 100 12.22 1.26 -17.02
C ASN A 100 11.31 0.09 -16.58
N VAL A 101 11.04 0.02 -15.28
CA VAL A 101 10.22 -1.04 -14.64
C VAL A 101 9.30 -0.46 -13.59
N TYR A 102 8.21 -1.18 -13.29
CA TYR A 102 7.38 -0.93 -12.12
C TYR A 102 7.76 -1.89 -11.00
N ALA A 103 7.83 -1.37 -9.78
CA ALA A 103 8.00 -2.16 -8.56
C ALA A 103 6.78 -1.99 -7.65
N TRP A 104 6.34 -3.09 -7.05
CA TRP A 104 5.30 -3.11 -6.04
C TRP A 104 5.88 -3.57 -4.70
N GLY A 105 5.65 -2.77 -3.66
CA GLY A 105 6.02 -3.07 -2.28
C GLY A 105 4.86 -3.70 -1.53
N ILE A 106 5.10 -4.86 -0.92
CA ILE A 106 4.16 -5.52 -0.01
C ILE A 106 4.47 -5.07 1.41
N GLY A 107 3.52 -4.39 2.04
CA GLY A 107 3.62 -3.93 3.43
C GLY A 107 3.03 -4.93 4.43
N THR A 108 3.70 -5.14 5.57
CA THR A 108 3.13 -5.85 6.73
C THR A 108 3.58 -5.17 8.02
N ASP A 109 2.68 -5.13 9.01
CA ASP A 109 2.98 -4.63 10.35
C ASP A 109 3.69 -5.69 11.22
N ASP A 110 3.68 -6.97 10.82
CA ASP A 110 4.42 -8.06 11.46
C ASP A 110 5.32 -8.80 10.45
N MET A 111 6.62 -8.73 10.69
CA MET A 111 7.65 -9.33 9.84
C MET A 111 7.75 -10.86 10.03
N ASN A 112 7.05 -11.43 11.02
CA ASN A 112 7.04 -12.86 11.33
C ASN A 112 5.78 -13.57 10.81
N THR A 113 4.82 -12.86 10.23
CA THR A 113 3.62 -13.46 9.65
C THR A 113 3.83 -13.81 8.19
N ASP A 114 3.03 -14.75 7.70
CA ASP A 114 2.93 -15.02 6.28
C ASP A 114 2.15 -13.89 5.62
N TRP A 115 2.87 -12.95 4.99
CA TRP A 115 2.33 -11.76 4.35
C TRP A 115 1.17 -12.04 3.38
N ARG A 116 1.10 -13.26 2.82
CA ARG A 116 0.01 -13.65 1.91
C ARG A 116 -1.35 -13.63 2.58
N ASN A 117 -1.41 -13.72 3.90
CA ASN A 117 -2.66 -13.67 4.67
C ASN A 117 -2.94 -12.27 5.25
N GLU A 118 -2.03 -11.32 5.05
CA GLU A 118 -2.21 -9.95 5.53
C GLU A 118 -3.20 -9.21 4.62
N PRO A 119 -4.03 -8.31 5.20
CA PRO A 119 -4.98 -7.53 4.45
C PRO A 119 -4.28 -6.49 3.58
N SER A 120 -4.83 -6.29 2.39
CA SER A 120 -4.56 -5.20 1.46
C SER A 120 -5.86 -4.43 1.21
N THR A 121 -5.72 -3.13 0.93
CA THR A 121 -6.85 -2.21 0.76
C THR A 121 -7.26 -2.16 -0.71
N VAL A 122 -8.52 -2.51 -1.01
CA VAL A 122 -9.15 -2.22 -2.30
C VAL A 122 -9.95 -0.94 -2.18
N LYS A 123 -9.80 -0.04 -3.15
CA LYS A 123 -10.59 1.19 -3.24
C LYS A 123 -12.07 0.83 -3.40
N ALA A 124 -12.93 1.47 -2.62
CA ALA A 124 -14.38 1.32 -2.76
C ALA A 124 -14.83 1.88 -4.13
N GLU A 125 -15.80 1.20 -4.76
CA GLU A 125 -16.40 1.60 -6.05
C GLU A 125 -17.19 2.91 -5.97
#